data_AF-A0A087M999-F1
#
_entry.id   AF-A0A087M999-F1
#
_cell.length_a   1.000
_cell.length_b   1.000
_cell.length_c   1.000
_cell.angle_alpha   90.00
_cell.angle_beta   90.00
_cell.angle_gamma   90.00
#
_symmetry.space_group_name_H-M   'P 1'
#
loop_
_entity.id
_entity.type
_entity.pdbx_description
1 polymer ?
#
loop_
_entity_poly.entity_id
_entity_poly.type
_entity_poly.pdbx_seq_one_letter_code
_entity_poly.pdbx_strand_id
1 'polypeptide(L)'
;MYNVLIVDDNDNNRLTLNLLLEEVDGIEIFEAEDGQVAVEMCVKNHFDLIFMDIMMPNLDGFEATQFIKQVNKKSMIIALSALDDDTSKNRMLSLGAEDYLTKPLNAEHFLQRIRQYLRIIALRNKQIHKFSSALNPFNAHVFHRNITFRIDDEEALAQFWDYWLNGEKSIINLSDCVRLIYGFGLWLLKHEYACSIVVEESEEKLYMMLLHVKPLSGNIIKNILLKHFANAKYILSNDMLTFQLDKEITRESSAGSVAMSDETKKILSKTHDNVQSAVDYINATAISFLSKIDGLEIINDDTDKAILAFEKEPNKRNLSVIYENFQEYADILAELMEFEHLGFAVRTLIDFLGTLTEEQFDTDKSKRLSAMLLNLLHDLASWRENVFITQVARDIHYLDSSLLSSCIQIEAIFDEKSLDPSHDDDIEFF
;
A
#
# COMPACT_ATOMS: atom_id res chain seq x y z
N MET A 1 23.22 -3.00 16.04
CA MET A 1 24.43 -2.66 16.80
C MET A 1 24.80 -1.23 16.42
N TYR A 2 25.08 -0.36 17.40
CA TYR A 2 25.52 1.02 17.17
C TYR A 2 27.02 1.12 17.32
N ASN A 3 27.71 1.71 16.34
CA ASN A 3 29.16 1.91 16.40
C ASN A 3 29.45 3.24 17.10
N VAL A 4 30.06 3.17 18.30
CA VAL A 4 30.36 4.33 19.13
C VAL A 4 31.87 4.56 19.17
N LEU A 5 32.31 5.76 18.79
CA LEU A 5 33.72 6.15 18.86
C LEU A 5 33.97 7.05 20.07
N ILE A 6 34.93 6.69 20.90
CA ILE A 6 35.43 7.52 22.01
C ILE A 6 36.76 8.14 21.58
N VAL A 7 36.86 9.46 21.60
CA VAL A 7 38.06 10.22 21.21
C VAL A 7 38.54 11.04 22.39
N ASP A 8 39.69 10.66 22.94
CA ASP A 8 40.31 11.31 24.09
C ASP A 8 41.78 10.91 24.15
N ASP A 9 42.68 11.86 24.43
CA ASP A 9 44.12 11.60 24.53
C ASP A 9 44.51 10.91 25.85
N ASN A 10 43.62 10.88 26.83
CA ASN A 10 43.84 10.23 28.11
C ASN A 10 43.21 8.83 28.15
N ASP A 11 44.05 7.80 28.25
CA ASP A 11 43.64 6.40 28.36
C ASP A 11 42.64 6.14 29.50
N ASN A 12 42.75 6.84 30.63
CA ASN A 12 41.83 6.65 31.76
C ASN A 12 40.43 7.21 31.46
N ASN A 13 40.35 8.31 30.71
CA ASN A 13 39.07 8.87 30.28
C ASN A 13 38.38 7.91 29.31
N ARG A 14 39.13 7.36 28.34
CA ARG A 14 38.61 6.36 27.41
C ARG A 14 38.13 5.11 28.14
N LEU A 15 38.93 4.58 29.06
CA LEU A 15 38.56 3.42 29.88
C LEU A 15 37.29 3.68 30.72
N THR A 16 37.17 4.86 31.33
CA THR A 16 36.00 5.23 32.12
C THR A 16 34.73 5.27 31.27
N LEU A 17 34.80 5.89 30.09
CA LEU A 17 33.69 5.95 29.15
C LEU A 17 33.34 4.57 28.60
N ASN A 18 34.34 3.75 28.32
CA ASN A 18 34.16 2.38 27.85
C ASN A 18 33.37 1.56 28.88
N LEU A 19 33.79 1.55 30.14
CA LEU A 19 33.09 0.86 31.24
C LEU A 19 31.65 1.35 31.42
N LEU A 20 31.38 2.66 31.26
CA LEU A 20 30.02 3.19 31.33
C LEU A 20 29.16 2.75 30.13
N LEU A 21 29.76 2.59 28.96
CA LEU A 21 29.07 2.19 27.73
C LEU A 21 28.83 0.68 27.65
N GLU A 22 29.64 -0.14 28.31
CA GLU A 22 29.42 -1.59 28.45
C GLU A 22 28.07 -1.92 29.10
N GLU A 23 27.53 -1.05 29.95
CA GLU A 23 26.20 -1.22 30.56
C GLU A 23 25.03 -1.02 29.56
N VAL A 24 25.33 -0.63 28.32
CA VAL A 24 24.31 -0.35 27.29
C VAL A 24 24.34 -1.42 26.21
N ASP A 25 23.24 -2.17 26.11
CA ASP A 25 23.10 -3.23 25.12
C ASP A 25 23.17 -2.73 23.67
N GLY A 26 23.81 -3.52 22.81
CA GLY A 26 23.81 -3.31 21.37
C GLY A 26 24.74 -2.20 20.88
N ILE A 27 25.75 -1.81 21.67
CA ILE A 27 26.84 -0.91 21.29
C ILE A 27 28.11 -1.71 20.96
N GLU A 28 28.82 -1.30 19.92
CA GLU A 28 30.21 -1.68 19.65
C GLU A 28 31.10 -0.45 19.85
N ILE A 29 32.10 -0.57 20.72
CA ILE A 29 32.94 0.57 21.15
C ILE A 29 34.26 0.57 20.39
N PHE A 30 34.63 1.74 19.89
CA PHE A 30 35.90 2.03 19.24
C PHE A 30 36.58 3.20 19.95
N GLU A 31 37.90 3.22 19.92
CA GLU A 31 38.69 4.25 20.60
C GLU A 31 39.68 4.91 19.63
N ALA A 32 39.87 6.22 19.79
CA ALA A 32 40.91 6.99 19.13
C ALA A 32 41.63 7.86 20.17
N GLU A 33 42.96 7.92 20.06
CA GLU A 33 43.83 8.65 20.99
C GLU A 33 44.00 10.14 20.65
N ASP A 34 43.60 10.58 19.46
CA ASP A 34 43.58 11.99 19.11
C ASP A 34 42.58 12.30 17.98
N GLY A 35 42.42 13.59 17.66
CA GLY A 35 41.54 14.04 16.60
C GLY A 35 41.95 13.57 15.20
N GLN A 36 43.24 13.36 14.94
CA GLN A 36 43.74 12.93 13.63
C GLN A 36 43.35 11.47 13.36
N VAL A 37 43.59 10.59 14.34
CA VAL A 37 43.19 9.18 14.29
C VAL A 37 41.66 9.08 14.18
N ALA A 38 40.92 9.90 14.92
CA ALA A 38 39.46 9.93 14.83
C ALA A 38 38.95 10.30 13.43
N VAL A 39 39.54 11.32 12.80
CA VAL A 39 39.20 11.71 11.41
C VAL A 39 39.51 10.57 10.44
N GLU A 40 40.69 9.95 10.54
CA GLU A 40 41.06 8.82 9.67
C GLU A 40 40.14 7.62 9.83
N MET A 41 39.73 7.32 11.06
CA MET A 41 38.76 6.26 11.35
C MET A 41 37.38 6.62 10.76
N CYS A 42 36.93 7.86 10.88
CA CYS A 42 35.64 8.31 10.35
C CYS A 42 35.60 8.39 8.81
N VAL A 43 36.76 8.50 8.15
CA VAL A 43 36.87 8.39 6.69
C VAL A 43 36.70 6.95 6.22
N LYS A 44 37.22 5.97 6.99
CA LYS A 44 37.22 4.55 6.62
C LYS A 44 35.99 3.79 7.10
N ASN A 45 35.44 4.18 8.24
CA ASN A 45 34.37 3.48 8.95
C ASN A 45 33.19 4.42 9.25
N HIS A 46 32.02 3.82 9.51
CA HIS A 46 30.84 4.57 9.92
C HIS A 46 30.63 4.45 11.43
N PHE A 47 30.49 5.61 12.10
CA PHE A 47 30.15 5.71 13.52
C PHE A 47 28.82 6.43 13.68
N ASP A 48 27.94 5.84 14.48
CA ASP A 48 26.61 6.36 14.80
C ASP A 48 26.71 7.54 15.79
N LEU A 49 27.60 7.38 16.79
CA LEU A 49 27.81 8.32 17.88
C LEU A 49 29.31 8.47 18.14
N ILE A 50 29.75 9.71 18.35
CA ILE A 50 31.14 10.04 18.65
C ILE A 50 31.17 10.89 19.91
N PHE A 51 31.88 10.44 20.93
CA PHE A 51 32.26 11.26 22.07
C PHE A 51 33.62 11.88 21.78
N MET A 52 33.64 13.21 21.66
CA MET A 52 34.81 13.95 21.22
C MET A 52 35.31 14.85 22.34
N ASP A 53 36.49 14.56 22.89
CA ASP A 53 37.14 15.53 23.77
C ASP A 53 37.55 16.79 23.01
N ILE A 54 37.45 17.94 23.67
CA ILE A 54 37.80 19.23 23.06
C ILE A 54 39.31 19.46 23.08
N MET A 55 40.00 19.04 24.14
CA MET A 55 41.36 19.45 24.45
C MET A 55 42.33 18.29 24.20
N MET A 56 42.72 18.14 22.94
CA MET A 56 43.66 17.09 22.53
C MET A 56 44.90 17.67 21.84
N PRO A 57 46.06 17.00 21.91
CA PRO A 57 47.23 17.35 21.14
C PRO A 57 47.03 17.07 19.64
N ASN A 58 47.86 17.69 18.81
CA ASN A 58 47.83 17.62 17.34
C ASN A 58 46.61 18.30 16.73
N LEU A 59 45.50 17.56 16.58
CA LEU A 59 44.25 18.06 16.00
C LEU A 59 43.22 18.16 17.12
N ASP A 60 42.81 19.39 17.43
CA ASP A 60 41.87 19.63 18.53
C ASP A 60 40.45 19.15 18.19
N GLY A 61 39.60 19.03 19.22
CA GLY A 61 38.23 18.54 19.04
C GLY A 61 37.36 19.45 18.16
N PHE A 62 37.68 20.74 18.05
CA PHE A 62 36.96 21.67 17.18
C PHE A 62 37.28 21.36 15.71
N GLU A 63 38.56 21.27 15.37
CA GLU A 63 39.03 20.98 14.01
C GLU A 63 38.60 19.57 13.60
N ALA A 64 38.77 18.57 14.46
CA ALA A 64 38.33 17.21 14.21
C ALA A 64 36.82 17.13 13.94
N THR A 65 35.99 17.82 14.74
CA THR A 65 34.54 17.88 14.53
C THR A 65 34.19 18.49 13.18
N GLN A 66 34.86 19.57 12.80
CA GLN A 66 34.65 20.21 11.51
C GLN A 66 34.97 19.27 10.35
N PHE A 67 36.10 18.56 10.39
CA PHE A 67 36.49 17.59 9.36
C PHE A 67 35.54 16.40 9.31
N ILE A 68 35.21 15.81 10.46
CA ILE A 68 34.30 14.66 10.54
C ILE A 68 32.93 15.04 9.98
N LYS A 69 32.39 16.22 10.30
CA LYS A 69 31.09 16.67 9.76
C LYS A 69 31.13 16.97 8.26
N GLN A 70 32.28 17.30 7.69
CA GLN A 70 32.43 17.43 6.23
C GLN A 70 32.36 16.07 5.52
N VAL A 71 32.99 15.03 6.10
CA VAL A 71 33.04 13.68 5.52
C VAL A 71 31.78 12.88 5.82
N ASN A 72 31.26 12.98 7.04
CA ASN A 72 30.10 12.24 7.52
C ASN A 72 29.16 13.15 8.33
N LYS A 73 28.21 13.76 7.62
CA LYS A 73 27.20 14.66 8.20
C LYS A 73 26.22 13.96 9.16
N LYS A 74 26.16 12.63 9.14
CA LYS A 74 25.14 11.85 9.87
C LYS A 74 25.57 11.44 11.27
N SER A 75 26.87 11.30 11.51
CA SER A 75 27.39 10.94 12.84
C SER A 75 26.95 11.98 13.86
N MET A 76 26.39 11.51 14.97
CA MET A 76 26.09 12.38 16.11
C MET A 76 27.39 12.60 16.89
N ILE A 77 27.77 13.86 17.09
CA ILE A 77 28.99 14.20 17.84
C ILE A 77 28.59 14.88 19.15
N ILE A 78 29.03 14.30 20.26
CA ILE A 78 28.84 14.84 21.60
C ILE A 78 30.19 15.34 22.09
N ALA A 79 30.29 16.64 22.32
CA ALA A 79 31.50 17.24 22.82
C ALA A 79 31.68 16.92 24.31
N LEU A 80 32.88 16.52 24.72
CA LEU A 80 33.27 16.35 26.11
C LEU A 80 34.27 17.44 26.49
N SER A 81 34.09 18.05 27.65
CA SER A 81 34.98 19.10 28.13
C SER A 81 35.25 19.01 29.62
N ALA A 82 36.46 19.37 30.03
CA ALA A 82 36.81 19.56 31.43
C ALA A 82 36.31 20.90 32.01
N LEU A 83 35.90 21.86 31.16
CA LEU A 83 35.44 23.19 31.56
C LEU A 83 33.99 23.42 31.11
N ASP A 84 33.18 23.97 32.01
CA ASP A 84 31.82 24.40 31.71
C ASP A 84 31.81 25.86 31.26
N ASP A 85 32.30 26.13 30.05
CA ASP A 85 32.30 27.48 29.46
C ASP A 85 31.37 27.57 28.24
N ASP A 86 30.45 28.53 28.28
CA ASP A 86 29.46 28.75 27.22
C ASP A 86 30.12 29.06 25.87
N THR A 87 31.34 29.62 25.86
CA THR A 87 32.09 29.93 24.64
C THR A 87 32.47 28.67 23.87
N SER A 88 33.07 27.66 24.53
CA SER A 88 33.44 26.40 23.89
C SER A 88 32.21 25.59 23.48
N LYS A 89 31.17 25.59 24.32
CA LYS A 89 29.88 24.95 24.01
C LYS A 89 29.26 25.53 22.74
N ASN A 90 29.08 26.85 22.68
CA ASN A 90 28.49 27.51 21.51
C ASN A 90 29.33 27.26 20.25
N ARG A 91 30.66 27.27 20.37
CA ARG A 91 31.56 26.97 19.26
C ARG A 91 31.39 25.54 18.75
N MET A 92 31.37 24.52 19.63
CA MET A 92 31.17 23.12 19.22
C MET A 92 29.82 22.90 18.54
N LEU A 93 28.74 23.45 19.10
CA LEU A 93 27.41 23.35 18.51
C LEU A 93 27.37 24.00 17.11
N SER A 94 28.05 25.14 16.93
CA SER A 94 28.14 25.81 15.63
C SER A 94 28.91 25.02 14.56
N LEU A 95 29.86 24.16 15.00
CA LEU A 95 30.61 23.26 14.13
C LEU A 95 29.84 21.96 13.81
N GLY A 96 28.66 21.78 14.41
CA GLY A 96 27.75 20.68 14.13
C GLY A 96 27.71 19.59 15.19
N ALA A 97 28.34 19.77 16.35
CA ALA A 97 28.08 18.89 17.50
C ALA A 97 26.62 19.03 17.96
N GLU A 98 26.03 17.92 18.40
CA GLU A 98 24.62 17.87 18.77
C GLU A 98 24.37 18.07 20.26
N ASP A 99 25.35 17.79 21.11
CA ASP A 99 25.28 18.08 22.54
C ASP A 99 26.69 18.30 23.10
N TYR A 100 26.73 18.74 24.36
CA TYR A 100 27.93 19.05 25.12
C TYR A 100 27.79 18.51 26.54
N LEU A 101 28.78 17.75 26.99
CA LEU A 101 28.86 17.18 28.33
C LEU A 101 30.12 17.65 29.05
N THR A 102 29.95 18.02 30.31
CA THR A 102 31.04 18.41 31.19
C THR A 102 31.54 17.20 31.97
N LYS A 103 32.86 17.05 32.04
CA LYS A 103 33.54 16.09 32.90
C LYS A 103 33.66 16.70 34.31
N PRO A 104 33.52 15.91 35.39
CA PRO A 104 33.30 14.47 35.42
C PRO A 104 31.85 14.08 35.10
N LEU A 105 31.69 12.98 34.37
CA LEU A 105 30.38 12.47 33.98
C LEU A 105 29.71 11.76 35.17
N ASN A 106 28.50 12.19 35.53
CA ASN A 106 27.66 11.41 36.42
C ASN A 106 27.09 10.20 35.66
N ALA A 107 27.39 8.99 36.12
CA ALA A 107 27.04 7.73 35.45
C ALA A 107 25.53 7.63 35.12
N GLU A 108 24.66 7.95 36.08
CA GLU A 108 23.21 7.84 35.88
C GLU A 108 22.71 8.82 34.81
N HIS A 109 23.15 10.08 34.89
CA HIS A 109 22.79 11.09 33.89
C HIS A 109 23.38 10.79 32.51
N PHE A 110 24.59 10.26 32.46
CA PHE A 110 25.26 9.87 31.22
C PHE A 110 24.50 8.74 30.52
N LEU A 111 24.16 7.67 31.24
CA LEU A 111 23.37 6.55 30.69
C LEU A 111 21.99 6.98 30.20
N GLN A 112 21.32 7.89 30.93
CA GLN A 112 20.05 8.46 30.48
C GLN A 112 20.21 9.23 29.15
N ARG A 113 21.26 10.06 29.03
CA ARG A 113 21.53 10.80 27.79
C ARG A 113 21.90 9.87 26.63
N ILE A 114 22.71 8.83 26.86
CA ILE A 114 23.03 7.82 25.83
C ILE A 114 21.76 7.18 25.29
N ARG A 115 20.85 6.71 26.16
CA ARG A 115 19.58 6.12 25.70
C ARG A 115 18.77 7.10 24.84
N GLN A 116 18.79 8.40 25.16
CA GLN A 116 18.16 9.43 24.34
C GLN A 116 18.87 9.61 22.99
N TYR A 117 20.20 9.69 22.98
CA TYR A 117 20.98 9.81 21.74
C TYR A 117 20.76 8.62 20.82
N LEU A 118 20.86 7.39 21.34
CA LEU A 118 20.61 6.18 20.57
C LEU A 118 19.18 6.14 20.02
N ARG A 119 18.19 6.59 20.79
CA ARG A 119 16.81 6.74 20.29
C ARG A 119 16.73 7.76 19.17
N ILE A 120 17.37 8.93 19.29
CA ILE A 120 17.39 9.95 18.25
C ILE A 120 18.10 9.43 17.00
N ILE A 121 19.23 8.73 17.14
CA ILE A 121 19.95 8.07 16.05
C ILE A 121 19.05 7.01 15.40
N ALA A 122 18.37 6.19 16.19
CA ALA A 122 17.41 5.20 15.69
C ALA A 122 16.30 5.88 14.87
N LEU A 123 15.78 7.02 15.33
CA LEU A 123 14.75 7.79 14.63
C LEU A 123 15.28 8.46 13.35
N ARG A 124 16.50 9.03 13.39
CA ARG A 124 17.20 9.57 12.21
C ARG A 124 17.46 8.48 11.16
N ASN A 125 17.85 7.29 11.61
CA ASN A 125 18.07 6.12 10.75
C ASN A 125 16.74 5.52 10.25
N LYS A 126 15.67 5.54 11.04
CA LYS A 126 14.30 5.20 10.61
C LYS A 126 13.74 6.17 9.56
N GLN A 127 14.23 7.41 9.49
CA GLN A 127 13.87 8.40 8.47
C GLN A 127 14.82 8.44 7.27
N ILE A 128 15.83 7.57 7.21
CA ILE A 128 16.65 7.38 6.00
C ILE A 128 16.77 5.89 5.72
N HIS A 129 15.64 5.26 5.37
CA HIS A 129 15.69 4.26 4.31
C HIS A 129 16.07 4.99 3.01
N LYS A 130 17.37 5.26 2.83
CA LYS A 130 17.93 5.34 1.49
C LYS A 130 17.71 3.94 0.90
N PHE A 131 16.65 3.76 0.13
CA PHE A 131 16.58 2.65 -0.82
C PHE A 131 17.71 2.89 -1.84
N SER A 132 18.92 2.40 -1.56
CA SER A 132 20.02 2.41 -2.54
C SER A 132 19.88 1.29 -3.57
N SER A 133 18.88 0.45 -3.42
CA SER A 133 18.49 -0.61 -4.34
C SER A 133 16.97 -0.63 -4.42
N ALA A 134 16.45 -1.01 -5.58
CA ALA A 134 15.06 -1.42 -5.70
C ALA A 134 14.75 -2.52 -4.68
N LEU A 135 13.64 -2.40 -3.97
CA LEU A 135 13.13 -3.41 -3.05
C LEU A 135 12.54 -4.60 -3.84
N ASN A 136 11.93 -4.32 -4.99
CA ASN A 136 11.36 -5.35 -5.82
C ASN A 136 12.45 -6.30 -6.38
N PRO A 137 12.21 -7.63 -6.41
CA PRO A 137 13.19 -8.60 -6.88
C PRO A 137 13.25 -8.72 -8.41
N PHE A 138 12.39 -8.03 -9.16
CA PHE A 138 12.30 -8.13 -10.62
C PHE A 138 13.30 -7.20 -11.32
N ASN A 139 13.47 -5.97 -10.82
CA ASN A 139 14.26 -4.95 -11.50
C ASN A 139 14.95 -4.00 -10.53
N ALA A 140 16.28 -3.96 -10.61
CA ALA A 140 17.12 -3.05 -9.83
C ALA A 140 17.07 -1.58 -10.30
N HIS A 141 16.60 -1.31 -11.52
CA HIS A 141 16.53 0.02 -12.12
C HIS A 141 15.10 0.57 -12.04
N VAL A 142 14.78 1.20 -10.92
CA VAL A 142 13.51 1.89 -10.65
C VAL A 142 13.76 3.36 -10.34
N PHE A 143 12.72 4.19 -10.36
CA PHE A 143 12.82 5.57 -9.93
C PHE A 143 13.24 5.65 -8.45
N HIS A 144 13.95 6.72 -8.07
CA HIS A 144 14.40 6.96 -6.70
C HIS A 144 13.27 7.29 -5.70
N ARG A 145 12.01 7.21 -6.15
CA ARG A 145 10.81 7.41 -5.33
C ARG A 145 10.08 6.10 -5.20
N ASN A 146 9.52 5.87 -4.02
CA ASN A 146 8.53 4.82 -3.80
C ASN A 146 7.36 5.37 -2.98
N ILE A 147 6.24 4.66 -3.04
CA ILE A 147 5.06 4.96 -2.24
C ILE A 147 4.96 3.84 -1.21
N THR A 148 4.74 4.18 0.06
CA THR A 148 4.61 3.19 1.14
C THR A 148 3.35 3.46 1.93
N PHE A 149 2.51 2.43 2.05
CA PHE A 149 1.37 2.39 2.96
C PHE A 149 1.75 1.51 4.14
N ARG A 150 1.70 2.07 5.34
CA ARG A 150 1.85 1.31 6.58
C ARG A 150 0.47 0.89 7.02
N ILE A 151 0.26 -0.40 7.18
CA ILE A 151 -1.05 -0.98 7.45
C ILE A 151 -1.02 -1.53 8.87
N ASP A 152 -1.47 -0.69 9.80
CA ASP A 152 -1.67 -0.99 11.21
C ASP A 152 -3.15 -1.20 11.57
N ASP A 153 -4.07 -0.70 10.74
CA ASP A 153 -5.51 -0.89 10.87
C ASP A 153 -6.24 -0.92 9.50
N GLU A 154 -7.55 -1.18 9.52
CA GLU A 154 -8.39 -1.25 8.32
C GLU A 154 -8.56 0.12 7.64
N GLU A 155 -8.47 1.22 8.37
CA GLU A 155 -8.57 2.58 7.80
C GLU A 155 -7.35 2.87 6.92
N ALA A 156 -6.14 2.52 7.37
CA ALA A 156 -4.92 2.61 6.59
C ALA A 156 -4.96 1.72 5.34
N LEU A 157 -5.60 0.55 5.43
CA LEU A 157 -5.78 -0.36 4.29
C LEU A 157 -6.79 0.20 3.26
N ALA A 158 -7.87 0.83 3.72
CA ALA A 158 -8.82 1.54 2.87
C ALA A 158 -8.17 2.72 2.13
N GLN A 159 -7.27 3.46 2.79
CA GLN A 159 -6.51 4.53 2.12
C GLN A 159 -5.64 4.01 0.97
N PHE A 160 -5.05 2.81 1.10
CA PHE A 160 -4.33 2.16 0.01
C PHE A 160 -5.25 1.84 -1.17
N TRP A 161 -6.40 1.24 -0.87
CA TRP A 161 -7.43 0.91 -1.86
C TRP A 161 -7.87 2.15 -2.64
N ASP A 162 -8.28 3.20 -1.91
CA ASP A 162 -8.71 4.47 -2.48
C ASP A 162 -7.62 5.11 -3.33
N TYR A 163 -6.38 5.14 -2.84
CA TYR A 163 -5.29 5.76 -3.59
C TYR A 163 -5.05 5.08 -4.93
N TRP A 164 -5.13 3.75 -4.98
CA TRP A 164 -4.78 2.99 -6.19
C TRP A 164 -5.91 2.85 -7.18
N LEU A 165 -7.16 2.75 -6.71
CA LEU A 165 -8.33 2.59 -7.58
C LEU A 165 -9.00 3.91 -7.95
N ASN A 166 -8.75 5.01 -7.23
CA ASN A 166 -9.25 6.32 -7.63
C ASN A 166 -8.30 6.98 -8.65
N GLY A 167 -8.87 7.44 -9.77
CA GLY A 167 -8.19 8.14 -10.87
C GLY A 167 -7.60 7.23 -11.94
N GLU A 168 -7.44 7.76 -13.16
CA GLU A 168 -6.87 7.01 -14.28
C GLU A 168 -5.38 6.71 -14.06
N LYS A 169 -5.04 5.42 -14.01
CA LYS A 169 -3.67 4.94 -14.05
C LYS A 169 -3.56 3.92 -15.18
N SER A 170 -2.74 4.24 -16.18
CA SER A 170 -2.47 3.39 -17.34
C SER A 170 -1.60 2.17 -16.97
N ILE A 171 -2.14 1.27 -16.15
CA ILE A 171 -1.46 0.09 -15.61
C ILE A 171 -2.35 -1.14 -15.79
N ILE A 172 -1.83 -2.12 -16.52
CA ILE A 172 -2.56 -3.34 -16.88
C ILE A 172 -2.72 -4.21 -15.62
N ASN A 173 -3.94 -4.72 -15.41
CA ASN A 173 -4.33 -5.58 -14.28
C ASN A 173 -4.12 -4.94 -12.89
N LEU A 174 -4.15 -3.60 -12.81
CA LEU A 174 -3.98 -2.90 -11.54
C LEU A 174 -5.06 -3.26 -10.53
N SER A 175 -6.32 -3.33 -10.95
CA SER A 175 -7.45 -3.60 -10.04
C SER A 175 -7.36 -4.98 -9.38
N ASP A 176 -7.06 -6.01 -10.16
CA ASP A 176 -6.90 -7.38 -9.63
C ASP A 176 -5.73 -7.48 -8.65
N CYS A 177 -4.63 -6.80 -8.95
CA CYS A 177 -3.47 -6.72 -8.06
C CYS A 177 -3.81 -6.02 -6.73
N VAL A 178 -4.51 -4.89 -6.80
CA VAL A 178 -4.91 -4.10 -5.62
C VAL A 178 -5.88 -4.90 -4.76
N ARG A 179 -6.88 -5.56 -5.36
CA ARG A 179 -7.85 -6.42 -4.66
C ARG A 179 -7.19 -7.58 -3.92
N LEU A 180 -6.23 -8.24 -4.57
CA LEU A 180 -5.49 -9.32 -3.93
C LEU A 180 -4.66 -8.84 -2.74
N ILE A 181 -3.94 -7.74 -2.91
CA ILE A 181 -3.14 -7.16 -1.83
C ILE A 181 -4.03 -6.70 -0.69
N TYR A 182 -5.19 -6.10 -1.00
CA TYR A 182 -6.19 -5.71 -0.02
C TYR A 182 -6.71 -6.91 0.77
N GLY A 183 -7.14 -7.98 0.11
CA GLY A 183 -7.65 -9.17 0.81
C GLY A 183 -6.58 -9.86 1.67
N PHE A 184 -5.33 -9.95 1.19
CA PHE A 184 -4.23 -10.45 2.03
C PHE A 184 -3.93 -9.53 3.22
N GLY A 185 -3.96 -8.21 3.00
CA GLY A 185 -3.78 -7.22 4.06
C GLY A 185 -4.87 -7.31 5.13
N LEU A 186 -6.12 -7.45 4.72
CA LEU A 186 -7.26 -7.60 5.62
C LEU A 186 -7.18 -8.90 6.43
N TRP A 187 -6.78 -10.00 5.80
CA TRP A 187 -6.55 -11.26 6.50
C TRP A 187 -5.47 -11.13 7.57
N LEU A 188 -4.36 -10.44 7.27
CA LEU A 188 -3.28 -10.19 8.22
C LEU A 188 -3.76 -9.37 9.41
N LEU A 189 -4.52 -8.28 9.16
CA LEU A 189 -5.09 -7.43 10.20
C LEU A 189 -6.05 -8.19 11.12
N LYS A 190 -6.94 -9.02 10.56
CA LYS A 190 -7.87 -9.86 11.34
C LYS A 190 -7.16 -10.81 12.29
N HIS A 191 -5.90 -11.16 12.00
CA HIS A 191 -5.06 -12.04 12.83
C HIS A 191 -4.00 -11.25 13.63
N GLU A 192 -4.19 -9.95 13.81
CA GLU A 192 -3.31 -9.04 14.58
C GLU A 192 -1.87 -8.92 14.03
N TYR A 193 -1.69 -9.12 12.71
CA TYR A 193 -0.41 -8.88 12.03
C TYR A 193 -0.43 -7.55 11.27
N ALA A 194 0.48 -6.65 11.63
CA ALA A 194 0.73 -5.44 10.85
C ALA A 194 1.49 -5.77 9.57
N CYS A 195 1.19 -5.06 8.48
CA CYS A 195 1.86 -5.23 7.20
C CYS A 195 2.23 -3.88 6.56
N SER A 196 2.92 -3.92 5.43
CA SER A 196 3.23 -2.71 4.68
C SER A 196 3.16 -2.99 3.19
N ILE A 197 2.58 -2.05 2.46
CA ILE A 197 2.49 -2.12 1.00
C ILE A 197 3.46 -1.08 0.43
N VAL A 198 4.44 -1.54 -0.33
CA VAL A 198 5.44 -0.70 -0.96
C VAL A 198 5.26 -0.78 -2.47
N VAL A 199 5.28 0.38 -3.13
CA VAL A 199 5.17 0.47 -4.58
C VAL A 199 6.38 1.18 -5.16
N GLU A 200 7.04 0.49 -6.07
CA GLU A 200 8.15 0.99 -6.87
C GLU A 200 7.76 1.06 -8.34
N GLU A 201 8.40 1.95 -9.09
CA GLU A 201 8.01 2.26 -10.45
C GLU A 201 9.25 2.43 -11.34
N SER A 202 9.18 1.94 -12.56
CA SER A 202 10.15 2.18 -13.63
C SER A 202 9.45 2.85 -14.82
N GLU A 203 10.16 3.14 -15.92
CA GLU A 203 9.52 3.73 -17.11
C GLU A 203 8.36 2.88 -17.64
N GLU A 204 8.52 1.55 -17.68
CA GLU A 204 7.56 0.64 -18.31
C GLU A 204 6.72 -0.19 -17.33
N LYS A 205 7.11 -0.27 -16.05
CA LYS A 205 6.52 -1.21 -15.09
C LYS A 205 6.22 -0.57 -13.75
N LEU A 206 5.20 -1.12 -13.07
CA LEU A 206 4.91 -0.90 -11.65
C LEU A 206 5.19 -2.19 -10.87
N TYR A 207 5.80 -2.07 -9.69
CA TYR A 207 6.06 -3.19 -8.79
C TYR A 207 5.36 -2.94 -7.46
N MET A 208 4.37 -3.77 -7.12
CA MET A 208 3.59 -3.64 -5.90
C MET A 208 3.94 -4.78 -4.95
N MET A 209 4.37 -4.45 -3.73
CA MET A 209 4.94 -5.39 -2.77
C MET A 209 4.13 -5.36 -1.48
N LEU A 210 3.61 -6.51 -1.07
CA LEU A 210 3.09 -6.73 0.28
C LEU A 210 4.19 -7.36 1.13
N LEU A 211 4.62 -6.64 2.17
CA LEU A 211 5.64 -7.06 3.12
C LEU A 211 4.99 -7.69 4.36
N HIS A 212 5.76 -8.49 5.09
CA HIS A 212 5.34 -9.17 6.31
C HIS A 212 4.31 -10.29 6.09
N VAL A 213 4.38 -10.96 4.93
CA VAL A 213 3.45 -12.04 4.56
C VAL A 213 3.81 -13.40 5.17
N LYS A 214 4.86 -13.51 5.99
CA LYS A 214 5.25 -14.79 6.62
C LYS A 214 4.11 -15.53 7.36
N PRO A 215 3.12 -14.85 7.99
CA PRO A 215 1.97 -15.53 8.59
C PRO A 215 1.04 -16.21 7.57
N LEU A 216 1.04 -15.77 6.31
CA LEU A 216 0.27 -16.38 5.22
C LEU A 216 1.05 -17.60 4.68
N SER A 217 0.38 -18.76 4.64
CA SER A 217 0.96 -19.94 4.00
C SER A 217 1.17 -19.69 2.51
N GLY A 218 2.38 -19.93 2.02
CA GLY A 218 2.68 -19.73 0.60
C GLY A 218 1.83 -20.60 -0.35
N ASN A 219 1.26 -21.70 0.12
CA ASN A 219 0.31 -22.50 -0.66
C ASN A 219 -1.06 -21.82 -0.78
N ILE A 220 -1.52 -21.14 0.28
CA ILE A 220 -2.76 -20.37 0.27
C ILE A 220 -2.65 -19.21 -0.72
N ILE A 221 -1.53 -18.47 -0.67
CA ILE A 221 -1.26 -17.38 -1.62
C ILE A 221 -1.28 -17.90 -3.06
N LYS A 222 -0.59 -19.01 -3.35
CA LYS A 222 -0.55 -19.59 -4.70
C LYS A 222 -1.93 -20.02 -5.20
N ASN A 223 -2.74 -20.65 -4.36
CA ASN A 223 -4.08 -21.10 -4.73
C ASN A 223 -5.01 -19.93 -5.04
N ILE A 224 -4.95 -18.89 -4.23
CA ILE A 224 -5.73 -17.66 -4.44
C ILE A 224 -5.29 -16.95 -5.72
N LEU A 225 -3.99 -16.86 -5.97
CA LEU A 225 -3.46 -16.28 -7.20
C LEU A 225 -3.91 -17.06 -8.43
N LEU A 226 -3.91 -18.39 -8.37
CA LEU A 226 -4.42 -19.22 -9.47
C LEU A 226 -5.92 -19.00 -9.72
N LYS A 227 -6.72 -18.74 -8.67
CA LYS A 227 -8.17 -18.52 -8.78
C LYS A 227 -8.54 -17.12 -9.26
N HIS A 228 -7.86 -16.08 -8.75
CA HIS A 228 -8.29 -14.69 -8.90
C HIS A 228 -7.35 -13.84 -9.76
N PHE A 229 -6.14 -14.31 -10.06
CA PHE A 229 -5.19 -13.59 -10.93
C PHE A 229 -4.19 -14.55 -11.59
N ALA A 230 -4.72 -15.53 -12.35
CA ALA A 230 -3.94 -16.66 -12.86
C ALA A 230 -2.71 -16.27 -13.71
N ASN A 231 -2.80 -15.14 -14.42
CA ASN A 231 -1.75 -14.62 -15.28
C ASN A 231 -0.80 -13.62 -14.57
N ALA A 232 -0.91 -13.47 -13.24
CA ALA A 232 -0.07 -12.58 -12.47
C ALA A 232 1.41 -12.93 -12.61
N LYS A 233 2.24 -11.92 -12.94
CA LYS A 233 3.69 -12.03 -12.72
C LYS A 233 3.98 -11.65 -11.28
N TYR A 234 4.26 -12.64 -10.46
CA TYR A 234 4.57 -12.43 -9.04
C TYR A 234 5.79 -13.23 -8.59
N ILE A 235 6.44 -12.74 -7.53
CA ILE A 235 7.46 -13.45 -6.77
C ILE A 235 7.01 -13.51 -5.32
N LEU A 236 6.95 -14.72 -4.76
CA LEU A 236 6.72 -14.93 -3.33
C LEU A 236 8.02 -15.38 -2.68
N SER A 237 8.48 -14.60 -1.70
CA SER A 237 9.61 -14.91 -0.83
C SER A 237 9.11 -15.16 0.60
N ASN A 238 10.02 -15.53 1.52
CA ASN A 238 9.64 -15.92 2.88
C ASN A 238 8.86 -14.86 3.67
N ASP A 239 8.97 -13.58 3.33
CA ASP A 239 8.26 -12.49 4.03
C ASP A 239 7.76 -11.37 3.10
N MET A 240 7.75 -11.61 1.78
CA MET A 240 7.29 -10.61 0.82
C MET A 240 6.65 -11.27 -0.40
N LEU A 241 5.49 -10.74 -0.80
CA LEU A 241 4.84 -11.01 -2.08
C LEU A 241 4.97 -9.78 -2.97
N THR A 242 5.52 -9.95 -4.17
CA THR A 242 5.71 -8.86 -5.14
C THR A 242 5.00 -9.17 -6.44
N PHE A 243 4.20 -8.23 -6.93
CA PHE A 243 3.62 -8.24 -8.27
C PHE A 243 4.38 -7.30 -9.20
N GLN A 244 4.52 -7.71 -10.46
CA GLN A 244 4.97 -6.86 -11.56
C GLN A 244 3.80 -6.60 -12.51
N LEU A 245 3.49 -5.33 -12.72
CA LEU A 245 2.45 -4.86 -13.63
C LEU A 245 3.06 -4.07 -14.79
N ASP A 246 2.46 -4.22 -15.96
CA ASP A 246 2.89 -3.53 -17.17
C ASP A 246 2.13 -2.20 -17.30
N LYS A 247 2.83 -1.10 -17.56
CA LYS A 247 2.17 0.16 -17.94
C LYS A 247 1.67 0.07 -19.38
N GLU A 248 0.52 0.65 -19.67
CA GLU A 248 0.04 0.75 -21.04
C GLU A 248 0.99 1.66 -21.83
N ILE A 249 1.73 1.06 -22.76
CA ILE A 249 2.53 1.81 -23.70
C ILE A 249 1.57 2.28 -24.79
N THR A 250 1.26 3.58 -24.84
CA THR A 250 0.61 4.20 -26.00
C THR A 250 1.60 4.18 -27.17
N ARG A 251 1.73 3.03 -27.82
CA ARG A 251 2.30 2.93 -29.16
C ARG A 251 1.15 3.14 -30.13
N GLU A 252 1.16 4.28 -30.81
CA GLU A 252 0.46 4.38 -32.09
C GLU A 252 0.93 3.20 -32.97
N SER A 253 -0.06 2.60 -33.64
CA SER A 253 0.02 1.59 -34.70
C SER A 253 0.11 0.08 -34.34
N SER A 254 -1.07 -0.53 -34.51
CA SER A 254 -1.34 -1.69 -35.38
C SER A 254 -1.22 -3.12 -34.84
N ALA A 255 -2.35 -3.82 -35.05
CA ALA A 255 -2.55 -5.26 -35.23
C ALA A 255 -2.83 -6.15 -34.00
N GLY A 256 -4.10 -6.56 -33.88
CA GLY A 256 -4.46 -7.97 -33.70
C GLY A 256 -5.25 -8.37 -32.43
N SER A 257 -6.59 -8.43 -32.56
CA SER A 257 -7.59 -9.26 -31.83
C SER A 257 -7.59 -9.20 -30.29
N VAL A 258 -8.62 -8.74 -29.59
CA VAL A 258 -10.05 -9.12 -29.69
C VAL A 258 -10.92 -7.86 -29.71
N ALA A 259 -11.95 -7.85 -30.57
CA ALA A 259 -12.82 -6.71 -30.77
C ALA A 259 -13.74 -6.48 -29.57
N MET A 260 -13.33 -5.63 -28.63
CA MET A 260 -14.28 -4.73 -27.98
C MET A 260 -14.82 -3.79 -29.06
N SER A 261 -16.13 -3.63 -29.16
CA SER A 261 -16.70 -2.75 -30.20
C SER A 261 -16.11 -1.34 -30.04
N ASP A 262 -15.87 -0.68 -31.17
CA ASP A 262 -15.38 0.71 -31.17
C ASP A 262 -16.37 1.67 -30.46
N GLU A 263 -17.60 1.23 -30.19
CA GLU A 263 -18.56 1.90 -29.32
C GLU A 263 -18.11 1.83 -27.85
N THR A 264 -17.75 0.67 -27.29
CA THR A 264 -17.34 0.53 -25.87
C THR A 264 -16.11 1.37 -25.53
N LYS A 265 -15.11 1.44 -26.42
CA LYS A 265 -13.91 2.27 -26.23
C LYS A 265 -14.17 3.76 -26.33
N LYS A 266 -15.12 4.16 -27.17
CA LYS A 266 -15.50 5.57 -27.40
C LYS A 266 -16.49 6.10 -26.35
N ILE A 267 -17.18 5.17 -25.69
CA ILE A 267 -18.05 5.37 -24.54
C ILE A 267 -17.20 5.60 -23.27
N LEU A 268 -16.13 4.81 -23.05
CA LEU A 268 -15.19 4.98 -21.93
C LEU A 268 -14.39 6.29 -21.97
N SER A 269 -14.10 6.82 -23.16
CA SER A 269 -13.28 8.03 -23.31
C SER A 269 -14.04 9.35 -23.11
N LYS A 270 -15.31 9.33 -22.71
CA LYS A 270 -16.16 10.54 -22.62
C LYS A 270 -16.61 10.90 -21.20
N THR A 271 -16.42 10.03 -20.21
CA THR A 271 -16.92 10.22 -18.85
C THR A 271 -15.98 10.94 -17.90
N HIS A 272 -14.68 11.03 -18.20
CA HIS A 272 -13.71 11.60 -17.26
C HIS A 272 -13.24 13.02 -17.59
N ASP A 273 -13.82 13.64 -18.64
CA ASP A 273 -13.52 15.03 -18.98
C ASP A 273 -14.32 16.06 -18.13
N ASN A 274 -15.38 15.63 -17.42
CA ASN A 274 -16.21 16.49 -16.56
C ASN A 274 -16.52 15.78 -15.22
N VAL A 275 -15.61 15.89 -14.26
CA VAL A 275 -15.83 15.39 -12.88
C VAL A 275 -16.98 16.18 -12.25
N GLN A 276 -18.11 15.52 -11.97
CA GLN A 276 -19.26 16.09 -11.26
C GLN A 276 -19.40 15.47 -9.87
N SER A 277 -19.41 16.30 -8.82
CA SER A 277 -19.59 15.80 -7.46
C SER A 277 -21.03 15.38 -7.18
N ALA A 278 -21.23 14.45 -6.24
CA ALA A 278 -22.55 14.03 -5.81
C ALA A 278 -23.40 15.21 -5.28
N VAL A 279 -22.78 16.12 -4.52
CA VAL A 279 -23.47 17.33 -4.00
C VAL A 279 -23.96 18.21 -5.15
N ASP A 280 -23.11 18.45 -6.15
CA ASP A 280 -23.48 19.28 -7.31
C ASP A 280 -24.55 18.61 -8.17
N TYR A 281 -24.47 17.29 -8.34
CA TYR A 281 -25.44 16.49 -9.07
C TYR A 281 -26.82 16.49 -8.38
N ILE A 282 -26.89 16.22 -7.08
CA ILE A 282 -28.16 16.19 -6.35
C ILE A 282 -28.81 17.57 -6.31
N ASN A 283 -28.02 18.64 -6.16
CA ASN A 283 -28.54 20.02 -6.20
C ASN A 283 -29.13 20.40 -7.58
N ALA A 284 -28.62 19.79 -8.66
CA ALA A 284 -29.11 20.01 -10.02
C ALA A 284 -30.27 19.07 -10.41
N THR A 285 -30.54 18.02 -9.62
CA THR A 285 -31.50 16.96 -9.95
C THR A 285 -32.89 17.23 -9.38
N ALA A 286 -33.94 16.90 -10.14
CA ALA A 286 -35.32 17.14 -9.69
C ALA A 286 -35.78 16.16 -8.59
N ILE A 287 -36.48 16.68 -7.58
CA ILE A 287 -36.97 15.93 -6.39
C ILE A 287 -37.81 14.69 -6.76
N SER A 288 -38.50 14.70 -7.90
CA SER A 288 -39.28 13.55 -8.38
C SER A 288 -38.44 12.29 -8.62
N PHE A 289 -37.14 12.43 -8.92
CA PHE A 289 -36.23 11.30 -9.16
C PHE A 289 -35.76 10.62 -7.88
N LEU A 290 -35.59 11.37 -6.78
CA LEU A 290 -35.11 10.81 -5.50
C LEU A 290 -36.04 9.71 -4.97
N SER A 291 -37.36 9.88 -5.14
CA SER A 291 -38.33 8.85 -4.76
C SER A 291 -38.21 7.52 -5.53
N LYS A 292 -37.63 7.53 -6.73
CA LYS A 292 -37.36 6.32 -7.51
C LYS A 292 -36.05 5.65 -7.08
N ILE A 293 -35.06 6.45 -6.68
CA ILE A 293 -33.81 5.95 -6.11
C ILE A 293 -34.06 5.24 -4.79
N ASP A 294 -34.95 5.75 -3.95
CA ASP A 294 -35.37 5.08 -2.71
C ASP A 294 -35.98 3.68 -3.00
N GLY A 295 -36.65 3.52 -4.14
CA GLY A 295 -37.18 2.23 -4.60
C GLY A 295 -36.11 1.17 -4.91
N LEU A 296 -34.88 1.59 -5.22
CA LEU A 296 -33.76 0.66 -5.45
C LEU A 296 -33.37 -0.10 -4.18
N GLU A 297 -33.66 0.40 -2.98
CA GLU A 297 -33.39 -0.32 -1.73
C GLU A 297 -34.20 -1.60 -1.64
N ILE A 298 -35.48 -1.53 -1.97
CA ILE A 298 -36.39 -2.68 -1.95
C ILE A 298 -35.95 -3.71 -3.00
N ILE A 299 -35.61 -3.25 -4.21
CA ILE A 299 -35.12 -4.12 -5.29
C ILE A 299 -33.81 -4.79 -4.88
N ASN A 300 -32.91 -4.07 -4.21
CA ASN A 300 -31.64 -4.61 -3.72
C ASN A 300 -31.87 -5.75 -2.72
N ASP A 301 -32.72 -5.53 -1.71
CA ASP A 301 -33.06 -6.53 -0.70
C ASP A 301 -33.74 -7.77 -1.29
N ASP A 302 -34.60 -7.59 -2.29
CA ASP A 302 -35.26 -8.71 -2.95
C ASP A 302 -34.32 -9.46 -3.89
N THR A 303 -33.33 -8.79 -4.49
CA THR A 303 -32.28 -9.41 -5.29
C THR A 303 -31.32 -10.22 -4.43
N ASP A 304 -30.91 -9.71 -3.27
CA ASP A 304 -30.07 -10.44 -2.31
C ASP A 304 -30.72 -11.78 -1.92
N LYS A 305 -32.01 -11.75 -1.54
CA LYS A 305 -32.79 -12.96 -1.23
C LYS A 305 -32.87 -13.91 -2.42
N ALA A 306 -33.04 -13.39 -3.64
CA ALA A 306 -33.12 -14.19 -4.85
C ALA A 306 -31.77 -14.88 -5.17
N ILE A 307 -30.65 -14.18 -4.98
CA ILE A 307 -29.31 -14.75 -5.16
C ILE A 307 -29.04 -15.86 -4.14
N LEU A 308 -29.39 -15.66 -2.87
CA LEU A 308 -29.28 -16.69 -1.83
C LEU A 308 -30.17 -17.90 -2.12
N ALA A 309 -31.34 -17.71 -2.73
CA ALA A 309 -32.21 -18.80 -3.15
C ALA A 309 -31.63 -19.57 -4.34
N PHE A 310 -31.04 -18.87 -5.32
CA PHE A 310 -30.34 -19.48 -6.45
C PHE A 310 -29.09 -20.25 -6.02
N GLU A 311 -28.32 -19.74 -5.06
CA GLU A 311 -27.16 -20.45 -4.54
C GLU A 311 -27.54 -21.80 -3.91
N LYS A 312 -28.65 -21.84 -3.16
CA LYS A 312 -29.17 -23.06 -2.54
C LYS A 312 -29.75 -24.04 -3.56
N GLU A 313 -30.47 -23.52 -4.55
CA GLU A 313 -31.11 -24.30 -5.61
C GLU A 313 -30.87 -23.65 -6.98
N PRO A 314 -29.77 -24.00 -7.68
CA PRO A 314 -29.41 -23.37 -8.94
C PRO A 314 -30.26 -23.92 -10.08
N ASN A 315 -31.37 -23.23 -10.36
CA ASN A 315 -32.30 -23.57 -11.44
C ASN A 315 -32.72 -22.30 -12.19
N LYS A 316 -33.29 -22.48 -13.39
CA LYS A 316 -33.65 -21.36 -14.26
C LYS A 316 -34.75 -20.48 -13.65
N ARG A 317 -35.62 -21.05 -12.81
CA ARG A 317 -36.68 -20.30 -12.12
C ARG A 317 -36.09 -19.30 -11.13
N ASN A 318 -35.14 -19.70 -10.29
CA ASN A 318 -34.50 -18.82 -9.32
C ASN A 318 -33.62 -17.78 -10.03
N LEU A 319 -32.93 -18.16 -11.11
CA LEU A 319 -32.18 -17.21 -11.93
C LEU A 319 -33.08 -16.17 -12.61
N SER A 320 -34.29 -16.56 -13.05
CA SER A 320 -35.27 -15.64 -13.64
C SER A 320 -35.67 -14.52 -12.68
N VAL A 321 -35.78 -14.81 -11.37
CA VAL A 321 -36.10 -13.78 -10.37
C VAL A 321 -34.95 -12.77 -10.25
N ILE A 322 -33.70 -13.23 -10.24
CA ILE A 322 -32.52 -12.35 -10.22
C ILE A 322 -32.51 -11.47 -11.48
N TYR A 323 -32.72 -12.09 -12.63
CA TYR A 323 -32.82 -11.41 -13.92
C TYR A 323 -33.92 -10.33 -13.93
N GLU A 324 -35.13 -10.65 -13.44
CA GLU A 324 -36.26 -9.72 -13.38
C GLU A 324 -35.96 -8.52 -12.47
N ASN A 325 -35.33 -8.75 -11.32
CA ASN A 325 -34.96 -7.67 -10.41
C ASN A 325 -33.88 -6.75 -11.01
N PHE A 326 -32.84 -7.31 -11.64
CA PHE A 326 -31.85 -6.49 -12.34
C PHE A 326 -32.46 -5.72 -13.52
N GLN A 327 -33.46 -6.28 -14.20
CA GLN A 327 -34.20 -5.57 -15.25
C GLN A 327 -34.91 -4.33 -14.69
N GLU A 328 -35.60 -4.46 -13.55
CA GLU A 328 -36.23 -3.31 -12.88
C GLU A 328 -35.19 -2.27 -12.44
N TYR A 329 -34.04 -2.73 -11.92
CA TYR A 329 -32.91 -1.88 -11.57
C TYR A 329 -32.39 -1.09 -12.78
N ALA A 330 -32.19 -1.77 -13.92
CA ALA A 330 -31.71 -1.17 -15.17
C ALA A 330 -32.71 -0.16 -15.75
N ASP A 331 -34.02 -0.40 -15.61
CA ASP A 331 -35.07 0.51 -16.07
C ASP A 331 -35.05 1.83 -15.27
N ILE A 332 -34.82 1.76 -13.95
CA ILE A 332 -34.66 2.97 -13.11
C ILE A 332 -33.38 3.72 -13.48
N LEU A 333 -32.26 3.01 -13.69
CA LEU A 333 -31.01 3.63 -14.13
C LEU A 333 -31.13 4.31 -15.49
N ALA A 334 -31.89 3.72 -16.42
CA ALA A 334 -32.07 4.27 -17.77
C ALA A 334 -32.83 5.61 -17.77
N GLU A 335 -33.58 5.93 -16.72
CA GLU A 335 -34.21 7.24 -16.56
C GLU A 335 -33.21 8.33 -16.10
N LEU A 336 -32.03 7.93 -15.62
CA LEU A 336 -30.98 8.84 -15.17
C LEU A 336 -29.95 9.04 -16.29
N MET A 337 -30.10 10.12 -17.05
CA MET A 337 -29.23 10.39 -18.22
C MET A 337 -27.73 10.46 -17.90
N GLU A 338 -27.35 10.79 -16.65
CA GLU A 338 -25.93 10.81 -16.25
C GLU A 338 -25.38 9.42 -15.89
N PHE A 339 -26.17 8.34 -15.89
CA PHE A 339 -25.71 6.98 -15.56
C PHE A 339 -25.87 5.99 -16.72
N GLU A 340 -25.73 6.47 -17.96
CA GLU A 340 -25.83 5.62 -19.16
C GLU A 340 -24.87 4.41 -19.14
N HIS A 341 -23.67 4.59 -18.59
CA HIS A 341 -22.64 3.55 -18.51
C HIS A 341 -22.97 2.46 -17.48
N LEU A 342 -23.39 2.88 -16.29
CA LEU A 342 -23.88 1.99 -15.25
C LEU A 342 -25.07 1.17 -15.77
N GLY A 343 -26.03 1.84 -16.42
CA GLY A 343 -27.18 1.18 -17.05
C GLY A 343 -26.77 0.20 -18.16
N PHE A 344 -25.77 0.54 -18.97
CA PHE A 344 -25.23 -0.36 -20.00
C PHE A 344 -24.57 -1.61 -19.40
N ALA A 345 -23.78 -1.46 -18.34
CA ALA A 345 -23.13 -2.58 -17.67
C ALA A 345 -24.16 -3.55 -17.06
N VAL A 346 -25.20 -3.03 -16.39
CA VAL A 346 -26.29 -3.86 -15.85
C VAL A 346 -27.06 -4.56 -16.97
N ARG A 347 -27.32 -3.89 -18.10
CA ARG A 347 -27.95 -4.53 -19.28
C ARG A 347 -27.11 -5.66 -19.87
N THR A 348 -25.80 -5.48 -19.92
CA THR A 348 -24.87 -6.53 -20.40
C THR A 348 -24.96 -7.76 -19.49
N LEU A 349 -25.00 -7.56 -18.17
CA LEU A 349 -25.22 -8.64 -17.21
C LEU A 349 -26.56 -9.34 -17.43
N ILE A 350 -27.65 -8.58 -17.60
CA ILE A 350 -28.99 -9.12 -17.86
C ILE A 350 -29.00 -10.01 -19.11
N ASP A 351 -28.44 -9.51 -20.21
CA ASP A 351 -28.35 -10.24 -21.47
C ASP A 351 -27.60 -11.57 -21.26
N PHE A 352 -26.46 -11.53 -20.58
CA PHE A 352 -25.68 -12.72 -20.24
C PHE A 352 -26.47 -13.72 -19.39
N LEU A 353 -27.06 -13.29 -18.27
CA LEU A 353 -27.85 -14.16 -17.39
C LEU A 353 -29.02 -14.81 -18.15
N GLY A 354 -29.63 -14.08 -19.09
CA GLY A 354 -30.68 -14.59 -19.97
C GLY A 354 -30.21 -15.69 -20.93
N THR A 355 -28.92 -15.73 -21.27
CA THR A 355 -28.34 -16.78 -22.13
C THR A 355 -28.07 -18.11 -21.42
N LEU A 356 -28.01 -18.11 -20.09
CA LEU A 356 -27.65 -19.30 -19.32
C LEU A 356 -28.75 -20.38 -19.38
N THR A 357 -28.30 -21.63 -19.51
CA THR A 357 -29.15 -22.82 -19.56
C THR A 357 -28.93 -23.70 -18.33
N GLU A 358 -29.94 -24.49 -17.93
CA GLU A 358 -29.84 -25.34 -16.72
C GLU A 358 -28.70 -26.37 -16.80
N GLU A 359 -28.31 -26.78 -18.00
CA GLU A 359 -27.19 -27.72 -18.22
C GLU A 359 -25.82 -27.11 -17.86
N GLN A 360 -25.72 -25.79 -17.74
CA GLN A 360 -24.49 -25.07 -17.38
C GLN A 360 -24.34 -24.83 -15.88
N PHE A 361 -25.38 -25.11 -15.08
CA PHE A 361 -25.34 -24.95 -13.62
C PHE A 361 -24.68 -26.16 -12.97
N ASP A 362 -23.40 -26.01 -12.66
CA ASP A 362 -22.70 -26.88 -11.71
C ASP A 362 -22.60 -26.18 -10.34
N THR A 363 -22.51 -26.97 -9.27
CA THR A 363 -22.50 -26.48 -7.88
C THR A 363 -21.40 -25.43 -7.65
N ASP A 364 -20.21 -25.61 -8.22
CA ASP A 364 -19.10 -24.65 -8.08
C ASP A 364 -19.35 -23.38 -8.90
N LYS A 365 -19.78 -23.51 -10.16
CA LYS A 365 -20.08 -22.36 -11.04
C LYS A 365 -21.23 -21.52 -10.51
N SER A 366 -22.28 -22.16 -10.00
CA SER A 366 -23.43 -21.48 -9.41
C SER A 366 -23.07 -20.72 -8.14
N LYS A 367 -22.24 -21.29 -7.25
CA LYS A 367 -21.73 -20.57 -6.07
C LYS A 367 -20.89 -19.35 -6.45
N ARG A 368 -19.98 -19.50 -7.42
CA ARG A 368 -19.16 -18.38 -7.92
C ARG A 368 -20.02 -17.29 -8.54
N LEU A 369 -21.00 -17.66 -9.37
CA LEU A 369 -21.95 -16.73 -9.95
C LEU A 369 -22.73 -15.98 -8.85
N SER A 370 -23.25 -16.70 -7.84
CA SER A 370 -23.95 -16.08 -6.70
C SER A 370 -23.06 -15.08 -5.96
N ALA A 371 -21.83 -15.44 -5.63
CA ALA A 371 -20.90 -14.55 -4.93
C ALA A 371 -20.59 -13.29 -5.74
N MET A 372 -20.37 -13.42 -7.05
CA MET A 372 -20.10 -12.27 -7.91
C MET A 372 -21.33 -11.36 -8.09
N LEU A 373 -22.53 -11.94 -8.17
CA LEU A 373 -23.78 -11.19 -8.22
C LEU A 373 -24.04 -10.44 -6.91
N LEU A 374 -23.73 -11.04 -5.75
CA LEU A 374 -23.83 -10.38 -4.44
C LEU A 374 -22.85 -9.20 -4.34
N ASN A 375 -21.61 -9.38 -4.76
CA ASN A 375 -20.62 -8.29 -4.74
C ASN A 375 -21.06 -7.13 -5.65
N LEU A 376 -21.54 -7.45 -6.86
CA LEU A 376 -22.08 -6.45 -7.77
C LEU A 376 -23.28 -5.71 -7.16
N LEU A 377 -24.15 -6.42 -6.45
CA LEU A 377 -25.30 -5.84 -5.76
C LEU A 377 -24.87 -4.91 -4.61
N HIS A 378 -23.84 -5.27 -3.85
CA HIS A 378 -23.26 -4.43 -2.80
C HIS A 378 -22.58 -3.18 -3.37
N ASP A 379 -21.87 -3.30 -4.49
CA ASP A 379 -21.26 -2.16 -5.20
C ASP A 379 -22.34 -1.16 -5.62
N LEU A 380 -23.46 -1.65 -6.19
CA LEU A 380 -24.61 -0.84 -6.56
C LEU A 380 -25.27 -0.17 -5.35
N ALA A 381 -25.38 -0.87 -4.22
CA ALA A 381 -25.89 -0.29 -2.97
C ALA A 381 -24.98 0.82 -2.43
N SER A 382 -23.66 0.59 -2.41
CA SER A 382 -22.68 1.59 -1.99
C SER A 382 -22.68 2.80 -2.93
N TRP A 383 -22.85 2.59 -4.24
CA TRP A 383 -23.02 3.67 -5.19
C TRP A 383 -24.26 4.52 -4.87
N ARG A 384 -25.41 3.88 -4.66
CA ARG A 384 -26.64 4.56 -4.28
C ARG A 384 -26.43 5.42 -3.02
N GLU A 385 -25.82 4.83 -2.00
CA GLU A 385 -25.58 5.51 -0.74
C GLU A 385 -24.63 6.70 -0.89
N ASN A 386 -23.48 6.50 -1.55
CA ASN A 386 -22.45 7.53 -1.69
C ASN A 386 -22.85 8.69 -2.61
N VAL A 387 -23.69 8.43 -3.61
CA VAL A 387 -24.12 9.46 -4.57
C VAL A 387 -25.39 10.17 -4.10
N PHE A 388 -26.40 9.45 -3.61
CA PHE A 388 -27.72 10.04 -3.37
C PHE A 388 -28.02 10.30 -1.90
N ILE A 389 -27.50 9.49 -0.98
CA ILE A 389 -27.84 9.57 0.45
C ILE A 389 -26.80 10.40 1.22
N THR A 390 -25.56 9.93 1.25
CA THR A 390 -24.47 10.57 2.01
C THR A 390 -23.76 11.66 1.20
N GLN A 391 -23.86 11.60 -0.13
CA GLN A 391 -23.31 12.58 -1.08
C GLN A 391 -21.79 12.80 -0.92
N VAL A 392 -21.07 11.77 -0.48
CA VAL A 392 -19.62 11.81 -0.26
C VAL A 392 -18.81 11.61 -1.54
N ALA A 393 -19.44 11.11 -2.62
CA ALA A 393 -18.74 10.84 -3.88
C ALA A 393 -18.29 12.14 -4.57
N ARG A 394 -16.98 12.23 -4.84
CA ARG A 394 -16.36 13.38 -5.53
C ARG A 394 -16.58 13.35 -7.05
N ASP A 395 -16.86 12.17 -7.58
CA ASP A 395 -17.24 11.91 -8.96
C ASP A 395 -18.43 10.93 -8.92
N ILE A 396 -19.54 11.26 -9.57
CA ILE A 396 -20.70 10.37 -9.65
C ILE A 396 -20.43 9.11 -10.50
N HIS A 397 -19.44 9.15 -11.40
CA HIS A 397 -19.08 8.06 -12.32
C HIS A 397 -18.03 7.08 -11.77
N TYR A 398 -17.68 7.18 -10.49
CA TYR A 398 -16.56 6.42 -9.91
C TYR A 398 -16.70 4.89 -10.02
N LEU A 399 -17.93 4.37 -10.17
CA LEU A 399 -18.22 2.93 -10.25
C LEU A 399 -18.25 2.40 -11.71
N ASP A 400 -18.30 3.27 -12.73
CA ASP A 400 -18.57 2.85 -14.11
C ASP A 400 -17.56 1.82 -14.64
N SER A 401 -16.28 2.01 -14.33
CA SER A 401 -15.20 1.11 -14.78
C SER A 401 -15.13 -0.20 -14.00
N SER A 402 -15.35 -0.17 -12.68
CA SER A 402 -15.31 -1.37 -11.85
C SER A 402 -16.50 -2.27 -12.09
N LEU A 403 -17.70 -1.69 -12.28
CA LEU A 403 -18.92 -2.45 -12.57
C LEU A 403 -18.81 -3.19 -13.91
N LEU A 404 -18.33 -2.50 -14.95
CA LEU A 404 -18.13 -3.11 -16.26
C LEU A 404 -17.14 -4.29 -16.19
N SER A 405 -16.07 -4.14 -15.41
CA SER A 405 -15.13 -5.23 -15.16
C SER A 405 -15.79 -6.42 -14.46
N SER A 406 -16.63 -6.18 -13.45
CA SER A 406 -17.37 -7.24 -12.74
C SER A 406 -18.31 -7.99 -13.69
N CYS A 407 -19.02 -7.30 -14.58
CA CYS A 407 -19.87 -7.94 -15.60
C CYS A 407 -19.06 -8.85 -16.54
N ILE A 408 -17.91 -8.39 -17.04
CA ILE A 408 -17.04 -9.18 -17.93
C ILE A 408 -16.51 -10.44 -17.20
N GLN A 409 -16.16 -10.33 -15.92
CA GLN A 409 -15.69 -11.47 -15.14
C GLN A 409 -16.80 -12.51 -14.90
N ILE A 410 -18.05 -12.07 -14.74
CA ILE A 410 -19.22 -12.96 -14.61
C ILE A 410 -19.42 -13.79 -15.88
N GLU A 411 -19.26 -13.16 -17.05
CA GLU A 411 -19.34 -13.85 -18.35
C GLU A 411 -18.26 -14.94 -18.47
N ALA A 412 -17.03 -14.63 -18.04
CA ALA A 412 -15.89 -15.52 -18.17
C ALA A 412 -16.00 -16.85 -17.38
N ILE A 413 -16.80 -16.92 -16.30
CA ILE A 413 -17.02 -18.16 -15.51
C ILE A 413 -17.52 -19.32 -16.40
N PHE A 414 -18.35 -18.98 -17.39
CA PHE A 414 -19.05 -19.98 -18.19
C PHE A 414 -18.31 -20.35 -19.48
N ASP A 415 -17.22 -19.64 -19.81
CA ASP A 415 -16.34 -19.91 -20.95
C ASP A 415 -15.20 -20.92 -20.65
N GLU A 416 -14.90 -21.21 -19.37
CA GLU A 416 -13.82 -22.13 -19.01
C GLU A 416 -14.18 -23.63 -19.16
N LYS A 417 -13.39 -24.34 -19.98
CA LYS A 417 -13.30 -25.81 -20.04
C LYS A 417 -12.67 -26.36 -18.75
N SER A 418 -13.52 -26.93 -17.90
CA SER A 418 -13.28 -27.96 -16.86
C SER A 418 -11.85 -28.19 -16.38
N LEU A 419 -11.55 -27.85 -15.12
CA LEU A 419 -10.58 -28.55 -14.28
C LEU A 419 -11.11 -28.59 -12.83
N ASP A 420 -11.11 -29.81 -12.30
CA ASP A 420 -11.79 -30.33 -11.09
C ASP A 420 -11.29 -29.70 -9.76
N PRO A 421 -12.19 -29.26 -8.85
CA PRO A 421 -11.86 -28.68 -7.56
C PRO A 421 -12.08 -29.67 -6.41
N SER A 422 -11.04 -29.97 -5.62
CA SER A 422 -11.26 -30.58 -4.31
C SER A 422 -10.43 -29.92 -3.21
N HIS A 423 -11.18 -29.22 -2.36
CA HIS A 423 -10.94 -28.78 -0.97
C HIS A 423 -10.52 -27.32 -0.75
N ASP A 424 -11.47 -26.64 -0.08
CA ASP A 424 -11.49 -25.31 0.51
C ASP A 424 -10.45 -25.10 1.62
N ASP A 425 -10.10 -23.82 1.83
CA ASP A 425 -10.44 -23.11 3.07
C ASP A 425 -10.24 -21.59 2.86
N ASP A 426 -11.37 -20.88 2.93
CA ASP A 426 -11.64 -19.55 3.50
C ASP A 426 -10.58 -18.44 3.38
N ILE A 427 -10.63 -17.70 2.26
CA ILE A 427 -10.39 -16.25 2.25
C ILE A 427 -11.49 -15.63 1.37
N GLU A 428 -12.49 -15.01 2.00
CA GLU A 428 -13.47 -14.16 1.32
C GLU A 428 -12.80 -12.83 0.92
N PHE A 429 -12.80 -12.55 -0.37
CA PHE A 429 -12.43 -11.24 -0.92
C PHE A 429 -13.69 -10.38 -0.97
N PHE A 430 -13.70 -9.30 -0.17
CA PHE A 430 -14.72 -8.26 -0.17
C PHE A 430 -14.71 -7.49 -1.49
#